data_AF-A0A847PTY8-F1
#
_entry.id   AF-A0A847PTY8-F1
#
_cell.length_a   1.000
_cell.length_b   1.000
_cell.length_c   1.000
_cell.angle_alpha   90.00
_cell.angle_beta   90.00
_cell.angle_gamma   90.00
#
_symmetry.space_group_name_H-M   'P 1'
#
loop_
_entity.id
_entity.type
_entity.pdbx_description
1 polymer ?
#
loop_
_entity_poly.entity_id
_entity_poly.type
_entity_poly.pdbx_seq_one_letter_code
_entity_poly.pdbx_strand_id
1 'polypeptide(L)'
;MFKFQKEQEIVNLAGVKIGGQPGELPTVLAGTIFYNKHEIVEDAARGLFDRAAAEKLINLQEVSAEETGSPHIIHIFGTTPEGITHYIDFVSEISEAPFLIDSPEGAVRSHAAEYVSEVGLADKAIYNSINMSINASEIEALALSDIDSSIILGFNAMDSSLQGRMEMLENGAGLLEEGLLSIADRCGIVNKLIDPSITPM
;
A
#
# COMPACT_ATOMS: atom_id res chain seq x y z
N MET A 1 2.94 24.97 15.64
CA MET A 1 3.21 23.83 14.74
C MET A 1 3.54 22.65 15.62
N PHE A 2 2.85 21.53 15.44
CA PHE A 2 3.13 20.31 16.19
C PHE A 2 4.54 19.81 15.84
N LYS A 3 5.28 19.27 16.80
CA LYS A 3 6.64 18.74 16.58
C LYS A 3 6.80 17.45 17.39
N PHE A 4 7.20 16.37 16.73
CA PHE A 4 7.51 15.12 17.40
C PHE A 4 8.84 15.24 18.16
N GLN A 5 8.89 14.66 19.35
CA GLN A 5 10.13 14.62 20.16
C GLN A 5 11.15 13.63 19.58
N LYS A 6 10.68 12.50 19.04
CA LYS A 6 11.53 11.54 18.35
C LYS A 6 11.94 12.10 16.98
N GLU A 7 13.15 11.78 16.57
CA GLU A 7 13.58 11.95 15.18
C GLU A 7 12.59 11.21 14.27
N GLN A 8 12.22 11.84 13.16
CA GLN A 8 11.26 11.29 12.21
C GLN A 8 12.04 10.75 11.02
N GLU A 9 11.64 9.58 10.55
CA GLU A 9 12.22 8.96 9.37
C GLU A 9 11.59 9.53 8.10
N ILE A 10 12.35 9.56 7.02
CA ILE A 10 11.86 9.88 5.68
C ILE A 10 12.20 8.69 4.79
N VAL A 11 11.16 8.03 4.29
CA VAL A 11 11.29 6.95 3.29
C VAL A 11 11.29 7.52 1.88
N ASN A 12 11.79 6.77 0.91
CA ASN A 12 11.80 7.12 -0.50
C ASN A 12 11.18 5.99 -1.33
N LEU A 13 10.04 6.28 -1.95
CA LEU A 13 9.24 5.33 -2.73
C LEU A 13 9.29 5.77 -4.18
N ALA A 14 10.19 5.18 -4.97
CA ALA A 14 10.43 5.56 -6.37
C ALA A 14 10.55 7.09 -6.62
N GLY A 15 11.17 7.82 -5.70
CA GLY A 15 11.35 9.28 -5.78
C GLY A 15 10.36 10.09 -4.94
N VAL A 16 9.26 9.48 -4.47
CA VAL A 16 8.30 10.11 -3.55
C VAL A 16 8.79 9.95 -2.12
N LYS A 17 9.09 11.09 -1.47
CA LYS A 17 9.53 11.12 -0.07
C LYS A 17 8.35 11.25 0.88
N ILE A 18 8.30 10.41 1.92
CA ILE A 18 7.22 10.39 2.91
C ILE A 18 7.80 10.36 4.33
N GLY A 19 7.23 11.15 5.23
CA GLY A 19 7.63 11.21 6.65
C GLY A 19 8.17 12.58 7.04
N GLY A 20 9.12 12.59 7.98
CA GLY A 20 9.71 13.82 8.50
C GLY A 20 8.84 14.58 9.53
N GLN A 21 9.33 15.74 9.97
CA GLN A 21 8.59 16.59 10.90
C GLN A 21 7.43 17.33 10.19
N PRO A 22 6.35 17.69 10.91
CA PRO A 22 5.27 18.48 10.32
C PRO A 22 5.79 19.77 9.68
N GLY A 23 5.54 19.94 8.37
CA GLY A 23 6.01 21.07 7.57
C GLY A 23 7.34 20.85 6.84
N GLU A 24 7.98 19.69 6.98
CA GLU A 24 9.22 19.34 6.28
C GLU A 24 8.96 18.86 4.84
N LEU A 25 7.97 17.99 4.67
CA LEU A 25 7.50 17.49 3.37
C LEU A 25 6.00 17.75 3.22
N PRO A 26 5.50 17.99 1.98
CA PRO A 26 4.08 18.02 1.71
C PRO A 26 3.42 16.66 1.98
N THR A 27 2.13 16.66 2.30
CA THR A 27 1.36 15.43 2.45
C THR A 27 1.29 14.69 1.11
N VAL A 28 1.54 13.39 1.13
CA VAL A 28 1.34 12.52 -0.03
C VAL A 28 -0.11 12.06 -0.09
N LEU A 29 -0.71 12.10 -1.28
CA LEU A 29 -2.09 11.70 -1.53
C LEU A 29 -2.15 10.38 -2.31
N ALA A 30 -2.83 9.38 -1.74
CA ALA A 30 -3.07 8.10 -2.40
C ALA A 30 -4.49 8.07 -3.01
N GLY A 31 -4.58 8.06 -4.34
CA GLY A 31 -5.84 8.01 -5.07
C GLY A 31 -6.20 6.58 -5.44
N THR A 32 -7.30 6.05 -4.91
CA THR A 32 -7.73 4.68 -5.20
C THR A 32 -8.42 4.55 -6.55
N ILE A 33 -8.00 3.57 -7.34
CA ILE A 33 -8.58 3.20 -8.64
C ILE A 33 -8.96 1.71 -8.65
N PHE A 34 -9.90 1.33 -9.52
CA PHE A 34 -10.46 -0.03 -9.65
C PHE A 34 -11.12 -0.64 -8.39
N TYR A 35 -11.43 0.19 -7.39
CA TYR A 35 -12.13 -0.26 -6.17
C TYR A 35 -13.51 -0.87 -6.48
N ASN A 36 -14.03 -1.65 -5.54
CA ASN A 36 -15.34 -2.28 -5.69
C ASN A 36 -16.43 -1.26 -6.05
N LYS A 37 -17.18 -1.52 -7.13
CA LYS A 37 -18.21 -0.63 -7.71
C LYS A 37 -17.67 0.67 -8.33
N HIS A 38 -16.38 0.76 -8.63
CA HIS A 38 -15.86 1.85 -9.44
C HIS A 38 -16.50 1.77 -10.84
N GLU A 39 -17.21 2.84 -11.25
CA GLU A 39 -18.03 2.88 -12.47
C GLU A 39 -17.25 2.58 -13.76
N ILE A 40 -15.92 2.75 -13.75
CA ILE A 40 -15.06 2.47 -14.90
C ILE A 40 -14.75 0.98 -15.06
N VAL A 41 -15.03 0.14 -14.04
CA VAL A 41 -14.74 -1.31 -14.06
C VAL A 41 -15.93 -2.07 -14.62
N GLU A 42 -15.72 -2.76 -15.73
CA GLU A 42 -16.73 -3.55 -16.43
C GLU A 42 -16.79 -5.00 -15.89
N ASP A 43 -15.63 -5.60 -15.66
CA ASP A 43 -15.48 -6.95 -15.09
C ASP A 43 -14.23 -7.00 -14.20
N ALA A 44 -14.44 -6.93 -12.88
CA ALA A 44 -13.36 -6.94 -11.91
C ALA A 44 -12.59 -8.27 -11.86
N ALA A 45 -13.23 -9.40 -12.19
CA ALA A 45 -12.59 -10.71 -12.13
C ALA A 45 -11.56 -10.87 -13.24
N ARG A 46 -11.84 -10.30 -14.41
CA ARG A 46 -10.97 -10.32 -15.59
C ARG A 46 -10.13 -9.05 -15.78
N GLY A 47 -10.27 -8.07 -14.88
CA GLY A 47 -9.59 -6.78 -15.01
C GLY A 47 -10.00 -5.99 -16.26
N LEU A 48 -11.28 -6.03 -16.64
CA LEU A 48 -11.80 -5.24 -17.76
C LEU A 48 -12.36 -3.92 -17.24
N PHE A 49 -11.93 -2.82 -17.86
CA PHE A 49 -12.28 -1.45 -17.47
C PHE A 49 -12.18 -0.50 -18.66
N ASP A 50 -12.83 0.66 -18.54
CA ASP A 50 -12.68 1.77 -19.47
C ASP A 50 -11.30 2.43 -19.29
N ARG A 51 -10.35 2.07 -20.16
CA ARG A 51 -8.98 2.59 -20.15
C ARG A 51 -8.94 4.12 -20.27
N ALA A 52 -9.80 4.73 -21.09
CA ALA A 52 -9.78 6.18 -21.30
C ALA A 52 -10.30 6.92 -20.06
N ALA A 53 -11.31 6.37 -19.38
CA ALA A 53 -11.79 6.91 -18.11
C ALA A 53 -10.74 6.75 -17.00
N ALA A 54 -10.06 5.60 -16.94
CA ALA A 54 -8.98 5.35 -15.99
C ALA A 54 -7.78 6.30 -16.19
N GLU A 55 -7.33 6.46 -17.42
CA GLU A 55 -6.25 7.39 -17.79
C GLU A 55 -6.60 8.83 -17.41
N LYS A 56 -7.84 9.25 -17.65
CA LYS A 56 -8.32 10.58 -17.25
C LYS A 56 -8.24 10.81 -15.73
N LEU A 57 -8.55 9.80 -14.91
CA LEU A 57 -8.47 9.91 -13.45
C LEU A 57 -7.02 9.99 -12.96
N ILE A 58 -6.13 9.18 -13.53
CA ILE A 58 -4.70 9.20 -13.20
C ILE A 58 -4.08 10.54 -13.60
N ASN A 59 -4.33 11.01 -14.83
CA ASN A 59 -3.86 12.31 -15.30
C ASN A 59 -4.40 13.47 -14.44
N LEU A 60 -5.64 13.37 -13.95
CA LEU A 60 -6.19 14.37 -13.04
C LEU A 60 -5.42 14.42 -11.71
N GLN A 61 -5.05 13.27 -11.16
CA GLN A 61 -4.24 13.18 -9.94
C GLN A 61 -2.84 13.76 -10.16
N GLU A 62 -2.20 13.45 -11.29
CA GLU A 62 -0.87 13.97 -11.65
C GLU A 62 -0.88 15.49 -11.82
N VAL A 63 -1.82 16.04 -12.59
CA VAL A 63 -1.97 17.50 -12.75
C VAL A 63 -2.25 18.17 -11.41
N SER A 64 -3.11 17.57 -10.57
CA SER A 64 -3.40 18.12 -9.24
C SER A 64 -2.16 18.10 -8.34
N ALA A 65 -1.31 17.07 -8.45
CA ALA A 65 -0.05 16.99 -7.72
C ALA A 65 0.92 18.10 -8.15
N GLU A 66 1.02 18.38 -9.46
CA GLU A 66 1.83 19.48 -9.99
C GLU A 66 1.33 20.86 -9.52
N GLU A 67 0.02 21.09 -9.57
CA GLU A 67 -0.59 22.37 -9.17
C GLU A 67 -0.47 22.66 -7.67
N THR A 68 -0.60 21.63 -6.84
CA THR A 68 -0.61 21.77 -5.37
C THR A 68 0.76 21.55 -4.73
N GLY A 69 1.69 20.91 -5.45
CA GLY A 69 2.96 20.43 -4.91
C GLY A 69 2.84 19.24 -3.96
N SER A 70 1.65 18.61 -3.87
CA SER A 70 1.43 17.40 -3.06
C SER A 70 1.79 16.16 -3.87
N PRO A 71 2.82 15.39 -3.51
CA PRO A 71 3.16 14.15 -4.21
C PRO A 71 2.01 13.16 -4.11
N HIS A 72 2.03 12.15 -4.96
CA HIS A 72 0.94 11.22 -5.06
C HIS A 72 1.41 9.77 -5.21
N ILE A 73 0.52 8.85 -4.83
CA ILE A 73 0.64 7.41 -5.03
C ILE A 73 -0.64 6.92 -5.69
N ILE A 74 -0.53 6.01 -6.66
CA ILE A 74 -1.71 5.38 -7.26
C ILE A 74 -2.08 4.17 -6.41
N HIS A 75 -3.30 4.12 -5.88
CA HIS A 75 -3.74 3.01 -5.04
C HIS A 75 -4.57 2.02 -5.87
N ILE A 76 -3.93 0.94 -6.30
CA ILE A 76 -4.54 -0.09 -7.14
C ILE A 76 -5.27 -1.09 -6.25
N PHE A 77 -6.58 -1.22 -6.45
CA PHE A 77 -7.39 -2.24 -5.79
C PHE A 77 -7.74 -3.37 -6.76
N GLY A 78 -7.50 -4.62 -6.35
CA GLY A 78 -7.85 -5.80 -7.13
C GLY A 78 -8.39 -6.93 -6.26
N THR A 79 -9.29 -7.77 -6.80
CA THR A 79 -9.90 -8.90 -6.06
C THR A 79 -9.56 -10.27 -6.65
N THR A 80 -8.89 -10.32 -7.80
CA THR A 80 -8.42 -11.55 -8.41
C THR A 80 -6.99 -11.37 -8.93
N PRO A 81 -6.21 -12.47 -9.06
CA PRO A 81 -4.88 -12.44 -9.67
C PRO A 81 -4.87 -11.85 -11.09
N GLU A 82 -5.81 -12.27 -11.95
CA GLU A 82 -5.93 -11.75 -13.32
C GLU A 82 -6.24 -10.24 -13.31
N GLY A 83 -7.20 -9.82 -12.49
CA GLY A 83 -7.61 -8.42 -12.42
C GLY A 83 -6.51 -7.49 -11.94
N ILE A 84 -5.84 -7.83 -10.83
CA ILE A 84 -4.77 -6.99 -10.28
C ILE A 84 -3.58 -6.89 -11.22
N THR A 85 -3.26 -7.99 -11.94
CA THR A 85 -2.20 -8.01 -12.96
C THR A 85 -2.50 -7.01 -14.08
N HIS A 86 -3.70 -7.07 -14.68
CA HIS A 86 -4.11 -6.14 -15.74
C HIS A 86 -4.12 -4.67 -15.27
N TYR A 87 -4.49 -4.42 -14.01
CA TYR A 87 -4.48 -3.07 -13.46
C TYR A 87 -3.05 -2.53 -13.25
N ILE A 88 -2.13 -3.37 -12.77
CA ILE A 88 -0.71 -3.00 -12.62
C ILE A 88 -0.09 -2.72 -13.98
N ASP A 89 -0.30 -3.60 -14.97
CA ASP A 89 0.15 -3.42 -16.35
C ASP A 89 -0.26 -2.06 -16.88
N PHE A 90 -1.56 -1.74 -16.80
CA PHE A 90 -2.09 -0.47 -17.27
C PHE A 90 -1.49 0.74 -16.55
N VAL A 91 -1.44 0.71 -15.21
CA VAL A 91 -0.91 1.84 -14.44
C VAL A 91 0.56 2.08 -14.78
N SER A 92 1.36 1.02 -14.88
CA SER A 92 2.78 1.12 -15.21
C SER A 92 3.06 1.55 -16.65
N GLU A 93 2.11 1.35 -17.57
CA GLU A 93 2.21 1.82 -18.95
C GLU A 93 2.06 3.34 -19.06
N ILE A 94 1.26 3.96 -18.19
CA ILE A 94 0.86 5.37 -18.33
C ILE A 94 1.40 6.29 -17.23
N SER A 95 1.92 5.76 -16.13
CA SER A 95 2.43 6.56 -15.01
C SER A 95 3.73 6.02 -14.45
N GLU A 96 4.61 6.94 -14.05
CA GLU A 96 5.86 6.65 -13.37
C GLU A 96 5.72 6.66 -11.84
N ALA A 97 4.53 7.02 -11.32
CA ALA A 97 4.30 7.13 -9.89
C ALA A 97 4.43 5.78 -9.17
N PRO A 98 4.90 5.77 -7.90
CA PRO A 98 4.76 4.59 -7.06
C PRO A 98 3.28 4.23 -6.87
N PHE A 99 3.01 2.94 -6.65
CA PHE A 99 1.66 2.43 -6.52
C PHE A 99 1.49 1.43 -5.38
N LEU A 100 0.32 1.44 -4.75
CA LEU A 100 -0.07 0.43 -3.77
C LEU A 100 -0.72 -0.75 -4.47
N ILE A 101 -0.35 -1.97 -4.07
CA ILE A 101 -1.07 -3.20 -4.41
C ILE A 101 -1.98 -3.59 -3.25
N ASP A 102 -3.30 -3.47 -3.45
CA ASP A 102 -4.29 -3.72 -2.41
C ASP A 102 -5.33 -4.75 -2.84
N SER A 103 -5.68 -5.61 -1.90
CA SER A 103 -6.75 -6.59 -2.02
C SER A 103 -7.26 -6.96 -0.64
N PRO A 104 -8.55 -7.30 -0.46
CA PRO A 104 -9.00 -7.96 0.77
C PRO A 104 -8.35 -9.34 0.96
N GLU A 105 -7.95 -10.00 -0.13
CA GLU A 105 -7.46 -11.38 -0.11
C GLU A 105 -5.92 -11.42 -0.09
N GLY A 106 -5.33 -12.03 0.95
CA GLY A 106 -3.88 -12.18 1.06
C GLY A 106 -3.24 -12.88 -0.14
N ALA A 107 -3.90 -13.90 -0.70
CA ALA A 107 -3.41 -14.61 -1.88
C ALA A 107 -3.30 -13.72 -3.14
N VAL A 108 -4.19 -12.73 -3.30
CA VAL A 108 -4.14 -11.79 -4.44
C VAL A 108 -2.98 -10.81 -4.24
N ARG A 109 -2.74 -10.36 -3.00
CA ARG A 109 -1.58 -9.52 -2.67
C ARG A 109 -0.26 -10.28 -2.87
N SER A 110 -0.18 -11.54 -2.45
CA SER A 110 0.98 -12.41 -2.69
C SER A 110 1.27 -12.60 -4.17
N HIS A 111 0.24 -12.89 -4.98
CA HIS A 111 0.37 -12.97 -6.44
C HIS A 111 0.89 -11.66 -7.04
N ALA A 112 0.34 -10.52 -6.60
CA ALA A 112 0.79 -9.22 -7.09
C ALA A 112 2.25 -8.93 -6.70
N ALA A 113 2.69 -9.33 -5.51
CA ALA A 113 4.08 -9.17 -5.05
C ALA A 113 5.07 -9.99 -5.88
N GLU A 114 4.73 -11.25 -6.19
CA GLU A 114 5.50 -12.09 -7.11
C GLU A 114 5.55 -11.44 -8.49
N TYR A 115 4.40 -11.08 -9.04
CA TYR A 115 4.28 -10.52 -10.38
C TYR A 115 5.10 -9.25 -10.57
N VAL A 116 5.01 -8.25 -9.67
CA VAL A 116 5.79 -7.01 -9.81
C VAL A 116 7.30 -7.25 -9.70
N SER A 117 7.73 -8.30 -9.00
CA SER A 117 9.14 -8.71 -8.96
C SER A 117 9.56 -9.28 -10.31
N GLU A 118 8.76 -10.19 -10.88
CA GLU A 118 9.03 -10.80 -12.18
C GLU A 118 9.13 -9.79 -13.33
N VAL A 119 8.28 -8.76 -13.33
CA VAL A 119 8.24 -7.75 -14.39
C VAL A 119 9.11 -6.52 -14.12
N GLY A 120 9.84 -6.50 -12.99
CA GLY A 120 10.79 -5.42 -12.66
C GLY A 120 10.13 -4.12 -12.21
N LEU A 121 8.98 -4.21 -11.55
CA LEU A 121 8.22 -3.07 -10.99
C LEU A 121 8.28 -2.99 -9.45
N ALA A 122 8.97 -3.93 -8.78
CA ALA A 122 9.00 -4.02 -7.32
C ALA A 122 9.44 -2.72 -6.63
N ASP A 123 10.43 -1.99 -7.16
CA ASP A 123 10.91 -0.70 -6.62
C ASP A 123 9.84 0.41 -6.57
N LYS A 124 8.75 0.26 -7.35
CA LYS A 124 7.61 1.19 -7.39
C LYS A 124 6.41 0.68 -6.58
N ALA A 125 6.39 -0.60 -6.24
CA ALA A 125 5.25 -1.25 -5.61
C ALA A 125 5.31 -1.11 -4.08
N ILE A 126 4.16 -0.81 -3.47
CA ILE A 126 3.99 -0.74 -2.02
C ILE A 126 2.95 -1.78 -1.63
N TYR A 127 3.35 -2.77 -0.82
CA TYR A 127 2.46 -3.81 -0.35
C TYR A 127 1.39 -3.25 0.60
N ASN A 128 0.11 -3.44 0.31
CA ASN A 128 -0.98 -3.01 1.19
C ASN A 128 -1.89 -4.20 1.56
N SER A 129 -1.75 -4.81 2.74
CA SER A 129 -0.84 -4.46 3.84
C SER A 129 -0.38 -5.68 4.61
N ILE A 130 0.73 -5.54 5.34
CA ILE A 130 1.03 -6.40 6.49
C ILE A 130 0.06 -6.01 7.61
N ASN A 131 -0.80 -6.95 8.01
CA ASN A 131 -1.91 -6.70 8.93
C ASN A 131 -2.23 -7.93 9.79
N MET A 132 -3.20 -7.82 10.69
CA MET A 132 -3.55 -8.88 11.65
C MET A 132 -4.00 -10.22 11.03
N SER A 133 -4.37 -10.24 9.75
CA SER A 133 -4.79 -11.47 9.04
C SER A 133 -3.68 -12.14 8.25
N ILE A 134 -2.47 -11.57 8.25
CA ILE A 134 -1.33 -12.13 7.52
C ILE A 134 -1.00 -13.53 8.03
N ASN A 135 -0.71 -14.44 7.10
CA ASN A 135 -0.42 -15.84 7.39
C ASN A 135 0.96 -16.25 6.86
N ALA A 136 1.40 -17.46 7.21
CA ALA A 136 2.74 -17.95 6.85
C ALA A 136 3.00 -17.97 5.32
N SER A 137 2.02 -18.36 4.50
CA SER A 137 2.19 -18.35 3.04
C SER A 137 2.30 -16.94 2.46
N GLU A 138 1.55 -15.98 3.02
CA GLU A 138 1.64 -14.58 2.60
C GLU A 138 2.99 -13.95 3.01
N ILE A 139 3.49 -14.27 4.21
CA ILE A 139 4.81 -13.87 4.69
C ILE A 139 5.91 -14.43 3.78
N GLU A 140 5.84 -15.72 3.45
CA GLU A 140 6.82 -16.37 2.57
C GLU A 140 6.84 -15.75 1.17
N ALA A 141 5.66 -15.52 0.58
CA ALA A 141 5.56 -14.88 -0.73
C ALA A 141 6.13 -13.45 -0.73
N LEU A 142 5.80 -12.65 0.30
CA LEU A 142 6.32 -11.29 0.42
C LEU A 142 7.84 -11.28 0.65
N ALA A 143 8.37 -12.19 1.47
CA ALA A 143 9.80 -12.32 1.74
C ALA A 143 10.62 -12.80 0.53
N LEU A 144 9.99 -13.51 -0.41
CA LEU A 144 10.60 -13.93 -1.68
C LEU A 144 10.50 -12.87 -2.77
N SER A 145 9.62 -11.87 -2.61
CA SER A 145 9.47 -10.76 -3.55
C SER A 145 10.59 -9.73 -3.39
N ASP A 146 10.80 -8.92 -4.43
CA ASP A 146 11.76 -7.82 -4.42
C ASP A 146 11.17 -6.52 -3.82
N ILE A 147 9.95 -6.56 -3.26
CA ILE A 147 9.30 -5.38 -2.66
C ILE A 147 9.99 -5.03 -1.34
N ASP A 148 10.39 -3.76 -1.19
CA ASP A 148 11.01 -3.22 0.03
C ASP A 148 10.10 -2.29 0.84
N SER A 149 8.85 -2.10 0.39
CA SER A 149 7.93 -1.06 0.85
C SER A 149 6.56 -1.62 1.19
N SER A 150 6.03 -1.32 2.39
CA SER A 150 4.71 -1.80 2.81
C SER A 150 3.97 -0.81 3.71
N ILE A 151 2.65 -0.80 3.57
CA ILE A 151 1.74 -0.33 4.61
C ILE A 151 1.71 -1.38 5.73
N ILE A 152 1.88 -0.93 6.97
CA ILE A 152 1.72 -1.74 8.18
C ILE A 152 0.43 -1.29 8.86
N LEU A 153 -0.61 -2.10 8.73
CA LEU A 153 -1.95 -1.78 9.23
C LEU A 153 -2.09 -2.27 10.69
N GLY A 154 -1.94 -1.34 11.63
CA GLY A 154 -2.03 -1.58 13.07
C GLY A 154 -3.46 -1.77 13.59
N PHE A 155 -4.39 -2.24 12.76
CA PHE A 155 -5.76 -2.54 13.18
C PHE A 155 -5.78 -3.74 14.14
N ASN A 156 -6.45 -3.57 15.28
CA ASN A 156 -6.70 -4.63 16.23
C ASN A 156 -8.20 -4.74 16.49
N ALA A 157 -8.81 -5.84 16.02
CA ALA A 157 -10.24 -6.07 16.15
C ALA A 157 -10.71 -6.31 17.60
N MET A 158 -9.80 -6.72 18.49
CA MET A 158 -10.10 -7.01 19.90
C MET A 158 -9.91 -5.79 20.80
N ASP A 159 -9.06 -4.84 20.40
CA ASP A 159 -8.84 -3.58 21.09
C ASP A 159 -8.49 -2.46 20.11
N SER A 160 -9.47 -1.60 19.81
CA SER A 160 -9.31 -0.46 18.90
C SER A 160 -8.63 0.76 19.53
N SER A 161 -8.24 0.68 20.82
CA SER A 161 -7.54 1.74 21.53
C SER A 161 -6.12 1.97 20.98
N LEU A 162 -5.49 3.07 21.40
CA LEU A 162 -4.07 3.31 21.09
C LEU A 162 -3.19 2.14 21.57
N GLN A 163 -3.46 1.60 22.76
CA GLN A 163 -2.67 0.51 23.33
C GLN A 163 -2.79 -0.75 22.49
N GLY A 164 -4.01 -1.16 22.12
CA GLY A 164 -4.24 -2.33 21.28
C GLY A 164 -3.59 -2.23 19.90
N ARG A 165 -3.53 -1.03 19.31
CA ARG A 165 -2.81 -0.79 18.05
C ARG A 165 -1.28 -0.87 18.22
N MET A 166 -0.75 -0.31 19.30
CA MET A 166 0.68 -0.39 19.63
C MET A 166 1.11 -1.84 19.87
N GLU A 167 0.33 -2.60 20.64
CA GLU A 167 0.61 -4.02 20.90
C GLU A 167 0.58 -4.85 19.62
N MET A 168 -0.39 -4.60 18.72
CA MET A 168 -0.42 -5.26 17.42
C MET A 168 0.86 -5.00 16.61
N LEU A 169 1.32 -3.75 16.57
CA LEU A 169 2.55 -3.37 15.86
C LEU A 169 3.81 -3.99 16.48
N GLU A 170 3.93 -3.97 17.82
CA GLU A 170 5.15 -4.32 18.55
C GLU A 170 5.28 -5.81 18.88
N ASN A 171 4.18 -6.47 19.25
CA ASN A 171 4.20 -7.85 19.77
C ASN A 171 3.04 -8.74 19.29
N GLY A 172 2.22 -8.27 18.36
CA GLY A 172 1.13 -9.03 17.76
C GLY A 172 -0.11 -9.13 18.64
N ALA A 173 -0.15 -8.42 19.78
CA ALA A 173 -1.26 -8.40 20.74
C ALA A 173 -1.74 -9.80 21.19
N GLY A 174 -0.85 -10.80 21.16
CA GLY A 174 -1.18 -12.20 21.43
C GLY A 174 -2.08 -12.88 20.37
N LEU A 175 -2.37 -12.19 19.27
CA LEU A 175 -3.11 -12.70 18.11
C LEU A 175 -2.16 -13.27 17.04
N LEU A 176 -0.94 -12.74 16.98
CA LEU A 176 0.15 -13.20 16.14
C LEU A 176 1.31 -13.68 17.02
N GLU A 177 2.19 -14.51 16.44
CA GLU A 177 3.39 -15.00 17.13
C GLU A 177 4.41 -13.89 17.40
N GLU A 178 4.40 -12.83 16.60
CA GLU A 178 5.27 -11.66 16.71
C GLU A 178 4.55 -10.40 16.21
N GLY A 179 5.14 -9.22 16.44
CA GLY A 179 4.58 -7.93 16.00
C GLY A 179 4.66 -7.71 14.49
N LEU A 180 3.72 -6.92 13.95
CA LEU A 180 3.69 -6.60 12.52
C LEU A 180 4.99 -5.96 12.02
N LEU A 181 5.69 -5.20 12.88
CA LEU A 181 6.99 -4.60 12.53
C LEU A 181 8.09 -5.68 12.36
N SER A 182 8.09 -6.71 13.21
CA SER A 182 9.03 -7.84 13.12
C SER A 182 8.76 -8.68 11.87
N ILE A 183 7.49 -8.90 11.54
CA ILE A 183 7.09 -9.57 10.29
C ILE A 183 7.60 -8.76 9.08
N ALA A 184 7.41 -7.44 9.09
CA ALA A 184 7.89 -6.56 8.02
C ALA A 184 9.42 -6.65 7.85
N ASP A 185 10.18 -6.66 8.95
CA ASP A 185 11.64 -6.82 8.90
C ASP A 185 12.05 -8.17 8.28
N ARG A 186 11.36 -9.26 8.63
CA ARG A 186 11.60 -10.60 8.06
C ARG A 186 11.29 -10.69 6.57
N CYS A 187 10.31 -9.91 6.10
CA CYS A 187 9.96 -9.81 4.70
C CYS A 187 10.89 -8.88 3.91
N GLY A 188 11.93 -8.29 4.53
CA GLY A 188 12.83 -7.36 3.84
C GLY A 188 12.26 -5.96 3.65
N ILE A 189 11.15 -5.62 4.30
CA ILE A 189 10.53 -4.30 4.17
C ILE A 189 11.37 -3.25 4.91
N VAL A 190 11.96 -2.34 4.14
CA VAL A 190 12.73 -1.20 4.66
C VAL A 190 11.82 0.00 4.86
N ASN A 191 10.96 0.31 3.89
CA ASN A 191 10.07 1.47 3.93
C ASN A 191 8.73 1.09 4.57
N LYS A 192 8.59 1.35 5.87
CA LYS A 192 7.39 1.01 6.65
C LYS A 192 6.48 2.22 6.80
N LEU A 193 5.30 2.17 6.20
CA LEU A 193 4.27 3.20 6.32
C LEU A 193 3.19 2.75 7.31
N ILE A 194 3.07 3.40 8.46
CA ILE A 194 2.14 2.96 9.51
C ILE A 194 0.73 3.52 9.25
N ASP A 195 -0.24 2.63 9.04
CA ASP A 195 -1.66 2.95 9.04
C ASP A 195 -2.27 2.50 10.39
N PRO A 196 -2.65 3.42 11.29
CA PRO A 196 -3.25 3.07 12.57
C PRO A 196 -4.71 2.57 12.44
N SER A 197 -5.28 2.54 11.24
CA SER A 197 -6.68 2.31 10.92
C SER A 197 -7.62 3.39 11.46
N ILE A 198 -8.76 3.55 10.78
CA ILE A 198 -9.95 4.14 11.37
C ILE A 198 -10.89 3.03 11.83
N THR A 199 -11.43 3.14 13.03
CA THR A 199 -12.58 2.31 13.44
C THR A 199 -13.79 3.23 13.32
N PRO A 200 -14.85 2.84 12.60
CA PRO A 200 -16.08 3.64 12.59
C PRO A 200 -16.51 3.90 14.03
N MET A 201 -16.66 5.19 14.38
CA MET A 201 -17.28 5.59 15.64
C MET A 201 -18.79 5.42 15.56
#